data_AF-A0AAD8IHG1-F1
#
_entry.id   AF-A0AAD8IHG1-F1
#
_cell.length_a   1.000
_cell.length_b   1.000
_cell.length_c   1.000
_cell.angle_alpha   90.00
_cell.angle_beta   90.00
_cell.angle_gamma   90.00
#
_symmetry.space_group_name_H-M   'P 1'
#
loop_
_entity.id
_entity.type
_entity.pdbx_description
1 polymer ?
#
loop_
_entity_poly.entity_id
_entity_poly.type
_entity_poly.pdbx_seq_one_letter_code
_entity_poly.pdbx_strand_id
1 'polypeptide(L)'
;MQVCKHFLEAVEMNQHGWFWVCPNGGKICHYRHALPIGYILKSQMKALLEEEVEKISEDIENQHAKVITSTPMTPELFLEWKKMEARDAAEMAERAIMIV
;
A
#
# COMPACT_ATOMS: atom_id res chain seq x y z
N MET A 1 19.24 8.99 -17.78
CA MET A 1 20.08 7.80 -17.55
C MET A 1 19.17 6.65 -17.15
N GLN A 2 18.96 5.65 -18.00
CA GLN A 2 18.05 4.53 -17.70
C GLN A 2 18.80 3.36 -17.04
N VAL A 3 18.12 2.65 -16.14
CA VAL A 3 18.63 1.43 -15.50
C VAL A 3 18.49 0.26 -16.47
N CYS A 4 19.49 -0.63 -16.51
CA CYS A 4 19.44 -1.79 -17.40
C CYS A 4 18.27 -2.72 -17.04
N LYS A 5 17.48 -3.14 -18.03
CA LYS A 5 16.37 -4.10 -17.84
C LYS A 5 16.80 -5.43 -17.23
N HIS A 6 17.95 -5.96 -17.68
CA HIS A 6 18.47 -7.25 -17.20
C HIS A 6 19.00 -7.14 -15.78
N PHE A 7 19.46 -5.96 -15.40
CA PHE A 7 19.84 -5.70 -14.01
C PHE A 7 18.61 -5.67 -13.12
N LEU A 8 17.54 -4.99 -13.51
CA LEU A 8 16.28 -5.00 -12.73
C LEU A 8 15.75 -6.42 -12.52
N GLU A 9 15.76 -7.24 -13.57
CA GLU A 9 15.36 -8.65 -13.49
C GLU A 9 16.26 -9.47 -12.55
N ALA A 10 17.59 -9.29 -12.65
CA ALA A 10 18.54 -9.99 -11.79
C ALA A 10 18.42 -9.59 -10.31
N VAL A 11 18.16 -8.30 -10.03
CA VAL A 11 17.90 -7.83 -8.67
C VAL A 11 16.58 -8.40 -8.14
N GLU A 12 15.52 -8.43 -8.96
CA GLU A 12 14.22 -9.01 -8.59
C GLU A 12 14.34 -10.51 -8.23
N MET A 13 15.23 -11.23 -8.92
CA MET A 13 15.52 -12.64 -8.66
C MET A 13 16.61 -12.89 -7.60
N ASN A 14 17.14 -11.84 -6.95
CA ASN A 14 18.30 -11.90 -6.05
C ASN A 14 19.57 -12.51 -6.68
N GLN A 15 19.67 -12.54 -8.00
CA GLN A 15 20.81 -13.09 -8.77
C GLN A 15 21.87 -12.03 -9.13
N HIS A 16 21.80 -10.84 -8.52
CA HIS A 16 22.86 -9.84 -8.58
C HIS A 16 24.04 -10.20 -7.64
N GLY A 17 25.28 -9.99 -8.09
CA GLY A 17 26.47 -10.29 -7.27
C GLY A 17 27.77 -10.33 -8.06
N TRP A 18 28.85 -10.79 -7.42
CA TRP A 18 30.21 -10.79 -7.97
C TRP A 18 30.35 -11.56 -9.30
N PHE A 19 29.56 -12.63 -9.48
CA PHE A 19 29.57 -13.47 -10.68
C PHE A 19 28.50 -13.08 -11.71
N TRP A 20 27.69 -12.07 -11.44
CA TRP A 20 26.64 -11.65 -12.36
C TRP A 20 27.22 -10.74 -13.46
N VAL A 21 27.03 -11.13 -14.72
CA VAL A 21 27.45 -10.36 -15.88
C VAL A 21 26.21 -9.99 -16.68
N CYS A 22 26.06 -8.70 -16.99
CA CYS A 22 24.94 -8.24 -17.80
C CYS A 22 24.98 -8.89 -19.19
N PRO A 23 23.89 -9.52 -19.66
CA PRO A 23 23.83 -10.14 -20.98
C PRO A 23 23.89 -9.10 -22.12
N ASN A 24 23.66 -7.82 -21.82
CA ASN A 24 23.75 -6.71 -22.77
C ASN A 24 25.18 -6.12 -22.86
N GLY A 25 26.21 -6.96 -22.76
CA GLY A 25 27.61 -6.55 -22.91
C GLY A 25 28.40 -6.32 -21.61
N GLY A 26 27.91 -6.83 -20.47
CA GLY A 26 28.66 -6.81 -19.21
C GLY A 26 29.05 -5.39 -18.78
N LYS A 27 30.36 -5.11 -18.75
CA LYS A 27 30.91 -3.79 -18.42
C LYS A 27 30.73 -2.73 -19.53
N ILE A 28 30.34 -3.14 -20.72
CA ILE A 28 30.13 -2.29 -21.91
C ILE A 28 28.65 -1.87 -22.04
N CYS A 29 27.80 -2.29 -21.11
CA CYS A 29 26.39 -1.92 -21.13
C CYS A 29 26.21 -0.40 -21.07
N HIS A 30 25.45 0.16 -22.02
CA HIS A 30 25.13 1.59 -22.08
C HIS A 30 24.21 2.06 -20.93
N TYR A 31 23.61 1.14 -20.17
CA TYR A 31 22.65 1.42 -19.12
C TYR A 31 23.24 1.19 -17.73
N ARG A 32 22.71 1.91 -16.74
CA ARG A 32 23.25 1.88 -15.36
C ARG A 32 22.88 0.56 -14.66
N HIS A 33 23.85 -0.09 -14.03
CA HIS A 33 23.68 -1.29 -13.18
C HIS A 33 23.63 -0.93 -11.69
N ALA A 34 22.78 0.03 -11.34
CA ALA A 34 22.58 0.43 -9.96
C ALA A 34 21.17 0.99 -9.83
N LEU A 35 20.48 0.58 -8.76
CA LEU A 35 19.17 1.10 -8.44
C LEU A 35 19.25 2.61 -8.15
N PRO A 36 18.24 3.39 -8.55
CA PRO A 36 18.06 4.75 -8.05
C PRO A 36 17.88 4.73 -6.53
N ILE A 37 18.28 5.81 -5.87
CA ILE A 37 18.03 6.00 -4.44
C ILE A 37 16.51 6.00 -4.23
N GLY A 38 16.01 5.18 -3.31
CA GLY A 38 14.58 5.05 -3.02
C GLY A 38 13.79 4.11 -3.94
N TYR A 39 14.46 3.36 -4.83
CA TYR A 39 13.76 2.35 -5.64
C TYR A 39 13.37 1.13 -4.79
N ILE A 40 12.07 0.83 -4.75
CA ILE A 40 11.50 -0.33 -4.06
C ILE A 40 11.22 -1.43 -5.09
N LEU A 41 11.70 -2.65 -4.84
CA LEU A 41 11.44 -3.81 -5.71
C LEU A 41 9.96 -4.19 -5.68
N LYS A 42 9.45 -4.78 -6.76
CA LYS A 42 8.04 -5.20 -6.79
C LYS A 42 7.77 -6.29 -5.77
N SER A 43 8.73 -7.19 -5.55
CA SER A 43 8.68 -8.20 -4.49
C SER A 43 8.56 -7.60 -3.09
N GLN A 44 9.34 -6.56 -2.78
CA GLN A 44 9.29 -5.86 -1.49
C GLN A 44 7.97 -5.10 -1.32
N MET A 45 7.52 -4.41 -2.38
CA MET A 45 6.24 -3.69 -2.36
C MET A 45 5.07 -4.67 -2.14
N LYS A 46 5.11 -5.84 -2.77
CA LYS A 46 4.11 -6.89 -2.57
C LYS A 46 4.09 -7.38 -1.12
N ALA A 47 5.26 -7.64 -0.53
CA ALA A 47 5.35 -8.07 0.87
C ALA A 47 4.77 -7.02 1.83
N LEU A 48 5.07 -5.73 1.63
CA LEU A 48 4.51 -4.65 2.44
C LEU A 48 2.98 -4.56 2.32
N LEU A 49 2.44 -4.75 1.10
CA LEU A 49 0.99 -4.76 0.89
C LEU A 49 0.33 -5.98 1.54
N GLU A 50 0.95 -7.15 1.47
CA GLU A 50 0.45 -8.37 2.13
C GLU A 50 0.46 -8.21 3.66
N GLU A 51 1.51 -7.65 4.24
CA GLU A 51 1.61 -7.35 5.67
C GLU A 51 0.53 -6.33 6.12
N GLU A 52 0.29 -5.28 5.33
CA GLU A 52 -0.75 -4.30 5.62
C GLU A 52 -2.16 -4.92 5.56
N VAL A 53 -2.41 -5.81 4.59
CA VAL A 53 -3.68 -6.54 4.48
C VAL A 53 -3.86 -7.50 5.66
N GLU A 54 -2.83 -8.24 6.06
CA GLU A 54 -2.88 -9.13 7.22
C GLU A 54 -3.19 -8.35 8.50
N LYS A 55 -2.53 -7.22 8.71
CA LYS A 55 -2.77 -6.34 9.86
C LYS A 55 -4.21 -5.82 9.89
N ILE A 56 -4.75 -5.37 8.76
CA ILE A 56 -6.15 -4.92 8.66
C ILE A 56 -7.10 -6.07 9.01
N SER A 57 -6.82 -7.28 8.53
CA SER A 57 -7.63 -8.46 8.83
C SER A 57 -7.66 -8.76 10.33
N GLU A 58 -6.49 -8.78 10.97
CA GLU A 58 -6.36 -9.02 12.42
C GLU A 58 -7.08 -7.94 13.25
N ASP A 59 -6.96 -6.67 12.83
CA ASP A 59 -7.65 -5.55 13.48
C ASP A 59 -9.18 -5.68 13.37
N ILE A 60 -9.71 -6.09 12.20
CA ILE A 60 -11.14 -6.32 12.00
C ILE A 60 -11.63 -7.45 12.91
N GLU A 61 -10.92 -8.58 12.97
CA GLU A 61 -11.28 -9.72 13.82
C GLU A 61 -11.27 -9.35 15.31
N ASN A 62 -10.24 -8.62 15.75
CA ASN A 62 -10.13 -8.11 17.11
C ASN A 62 -11.26 -7.14 17.47
N GLN A 63 -11.67 -6.28 16.53
CA GLN A 63 -12.81 -5.39 16.75
C GLN A 63 -14.12 -6.17 16.78
N HIS A 64 -14.31 -7.13 15.87
CA HIS A 64 -15.51 -7.95 15.81
C HIS A 64 -15.69 -8.80 17.08
N ALA A 65 -14.60 -9.33 17.64
CA ALA A 65 -14.62 -10.03 18.93
C ALA A 65 -15.06 -9.15 20.12
N LYS A 66 -14.85 -7.83 20.04
CA LYS A 66 -15.31 -6.87 21.07
C LYS A 66 -16.77 -6.49 20.92
N VAL A 67 -17.42 -6.80 19.80
CA VAL A 67 -18.83 -6.50 19.57
C VAL A 67 -19.71 -7.51 20.32
N ILE A 68 -20.33 -7.06 21.41
CA ILE A 68 -21.19 -7.89 22.26
C ILE A 68 -22.63 -7.97 21.70
N THR A 69 -23.08 -6.89 21.05
CA THR A 69 -24.44 -6.76 20.52
C THR A 69 -24.41 -6.18 19.11
N SER A 70 -25.23 -6.72 18.21
CA SER A 70 -25.41 -6.20 16.86
C SER A 70 -26.85 -5.75 16.66
N THR A 71 -27.04 -4.60 16.02
CA THR A 71 -28.36 -4.10 15.60
C THR A 71 -28.56 -4.48 14.14
N PRO A 72 -29.62 -5.24 13.81
CA PRO A 72 -29.94 -5.54 12.42
C PRO A 72 -30.11 -4.26 11.61
N MET A 73 -29.36 -4.16 10.52
CA MET A 73 -29.42 -3.00 9.63
C MET A 73 -30.69 -3.09 8.78
N THR A 74 -31.72 -2.30 9.13
CA THR A 74 -32.93 -2.14 8.29
C THR A 74 -32.79 -0.96 7.34
N PRO A 75 -33.57 -0.90 6.24
CA PRO A 75 -33.53 0.22 5.30
C PRO A 75 -33.81 1.58 5.95
N GLU A 76 -34.74 1.64 6.89
CA GLU A 76 -35.10 2.86 7.61
C GLU A 76 -33.94 3.34 8.47
N LEU A 77 -33.31 2.41 9.21
CA LEU A 77 -32.16 2.71 10.06
C LEU A 77 -30.94 3.15 9.23
N PHE A 78 -30.73 2.54 8.07
CA PHE A 78 -29.68 2.91 7.14
C PHE A 78 -29.88 4.33 6.57
N LEU A 79 -31.11 4.69 6.21
CA LEU A 79 -31.43 6.03 5.73
C LEU A 79 -31.23 7.09 6.82
N GLU A 80 -31.62 6.78 8.05
CA GLU A 80 -31.39 7.68 9.19
C GLU A 80 -29.90 7.84 9.47
N TRP A 81 -29.13 6.74 9.52
CA TRP A 81 -27.67 6.77 9.65
C TRP A 81 -27.02 7.63 8.56
N LYS A 82 -27.45 7.49 7.30
CA LYS A 82 -26.90 8.28 6.19
C LYS A 82 -27.15 9.79 6.33
N LYS A 83 -28.30 10.19 6.90
CA LYS A 83 -28.58 11.60 7.20
C LYS A 83 -27.70 12.12 8.34
N MET A 84 -27.52 11.30 9.39
CA MET A 84 -26.64 11.62 10.52
C MET A 84 -25.20 11.85 10.02
N GLU A 85 -24.67 10.93 9.21
CA GLU A 85 -23.32 11.02 8.65
C GLU A 85 -23.12 12.30 7.81
N ALA A 86 -24.11 12.66 6.99
CA ALA A 86 -24.06 13.88 6.19
C ALA A 86 -24.06 15.15 7.07
N ARG A 87 -24.80 15.15 8.18
CA ARG A 87 -24.81 16.26 9.13
C ARG A 87 -23.48 16.36 9.88
N ASP A 88 -22.98 15.24 10.40
CA ASP A 88 -21.73 15.20 11.14
C ASP A 88 -20.53 15.63 10.25
N ALA A 89 -20.54 15.24 8.98
CA ALA A 89 -19.57 15.72 7.98
C ALA A 89 -19.66 17.24 7.74
N ALA A 90 -20.88 17.81 7.70
CA ALA A 90 -21.07 19.25 7.56
C ALA A 90 -20.59 20.02 8.81
N GLU A 91 -20.90 19.52 10.00
CA GLU A 91 -20.43 20.10 11.27
C GLU A 91 -18.90 20.02 11.41
N MET A 92 -18.29 18.90 11.00
CA MET A 92 -16.83 18.74 10.96
C MET A 92 -16.19 19.73 10.00
N ALA A 93 -16.78 19.94 8.82
CA ALA A 93 -16.30 20.92 7.85
C ALA A 93 -16.40 22.35 8.40
N GLU A 94 -17.51 22.69 9.05
CA GLU A 94 -17.69 24.00 9.70
C GLU A 94 -16.68 24.22 10.83
N ARG A 95 -16.48 23.22 11.70
CA ARG A 95 -15.46 23.25 12.76
C ARG A 95 -14.05 23.38 12.20
N ALA A 96 -13.72 22.67 11.11
CA ALA A 96 -12.42 22.76 10.47
C ALA A 96 -12.16 24.17 9.90
N ILE A 97 -13.18 24.83 9.35
CA ILE A 97 -13.08 26.22 8.87
C ILE A 97 -12.88 27.19 10.04
N MET A 98 -13.48 26.92 11.21
CA MET A 98 -13.39 27.78 12.40
C MET A 98 -12.03 27.71 13.12
N ILE A 99 -11.17 26.75 12.77
CA ILE A 99 -9.84 26.54 13.38
C ILE A 99 -8.70 27.18 12.53
N VAL A 100 -9.00 27.71 11.34
CA VAL A 100 -8.05 28.44 10.46
C VAL A 100 -8.22 29.94 10.61
#